data_AF-A0AAX3HPB0-F1
#
_entry.id   AF-A0AAX3HPB0-F1
#
_cell.length_a   1.000
_cell.length_b   1.000
_cell.length_c   1.000
_cell.angle_alpha   90.00
_cell.angle_beta   90.00
_cell.angle_gamma   90.00
#
_symmetry.space_group_name_H-M   'P 1'
#
loop_
_entity.id
_entity.type
_entity.pdbx_description
1 polymer ?
#
loop_
_entity_poly.entity_id
_entity_poly.type
_entity_poly.pdbx_seq_one_letter_code
_entity_poly.pdbx_strand_id
1 'polypeptide(L)'
;MFNTAIVIGGSVAGKFAAKALSTSFKEVIIIEAGERWDGKSSRKRVPQSNHPHVLLKGGENAIEELFPNITNELIEAGSIINNFTRDLKWHQFGLWKQPFIGEVHMIQQSRPLLEWHIQK
;
A
#
# COMPACT_ATOMS: atom_id res chain seq x y z
N MET A 1 -5.35 -9.24 -30.08
CA MET A 1 -5.13 -8.95 -28.64
C MET A 1 -5.75 -7.60 -28.32
N PHE A 2 -6.36 -7.46 -27.15
CA PHE A 2 -6.84 -6.16 -26.68
C PHE A 2 -5.63 -5.29 -26.32
N ASN A 3 -5.58 -4.04 -26.80
CA ASN A 3 -4.47 -3.11 -26.51
C ASN A 3 -4.73 -2.25 -25.27
N THR A 4 -6.00 -2.09 -24.90
CA THR A 4 -6.45 -1.23 -23.80
C THR A 4 -7.15 -2.07 -22.74
N ALA A 5 -6.83 -1.81 -21.47
CA ALA A 5 -7.55 -2.33 -20.32
C ALA A 5 -8.24 -1.19 -19.55
N ILE A 6 -9.42 -1.46 -19.00
CA ILE A 6 -10.16 -0.49 -18.18
C ILE A 6 -10.23 -1.03 -16.75
N VAL A 7 -9.77 -0.25 -15.78
CA VAL A 7 -9.90 -0.51 -14.35
C VAL A 7 -10.95 0.44 -13.78
N ILE A 8 -12.03 -0.13 -13.24
CA ILE A 8 -13.09 0.65 -12.60
C ILE A 8 -12.77 0.75 -11.11
N GLY A 9 -12.34 1.94 -10.67
CA GLY A 9 -11.97 2.29 -9.30
C GLY A 9 -10.52 2.73 -9.17
N GLY A 10 -10.29 3.96 -8.72
CA GLY A 10 -8.98 4.56 -8.45
C GLY A 10 -8.45 4.35 -7.03
N SER A 11 -8.92 3.31 -6.35
CA SER A 11 -8.43 2.94 -5.02
C SER A 11 -7.03 2.30 -5.08
N VAL A 12 -6.42 2.04 -3.92
CA VAL A 12 -5.15 1.28 -3.81
C VAL A 12 -5.17 0.00 -4.65
N ALA A 13 -6.23 -0.80 -4.54
CA ALA A 13 -6.36 -2.05 -5.29
C ALA A 13 -6.45 -1.80 -6.80
N GLY A 14 -7.17 -0.76 -7.21
CA GLY A 14 -7.29 -0.38 -8.62
C GLY A 14 -5.96 0.12 -9.20
N LYS A 15 -5.19 0.89 -8.44
CA LYS A 15 -3.85 1.35 -8.83
C LYS A 15 -2.88 0.17 -8.97
N PHE A 16 -2.90 -0.79 -8.04
CA PHE A 16 -2.10 -2.02 -8.16
C PHE A 16 -2.50 -2.88 -9.35
N ALA A 17 -3.81 -3.07 -9.58
CA ALA A 17 -4.31 -3.77 -10.75
C ALA A 17 -3.86 -3.07 -12.04
N ALA A 18 -3.96 -1.74 -12.10
CA ALA A 18 -3.53 -0.96 -13.26
C ALA A 18 -2.03 -1.08 -13.52
N LYS A 19 -1.20 -1.04 -12.47
CA LYS A 19 0.25 -1.23 -12.61
C LYS A 19 0.57 -2.63 -13.11
N ALA A 20 -0.05 -3.67 -12.57
CA ALA A 20 0.12 -5.04 -13.07
C ALA A 20 -0.27 -5.17 -14.55
N LEU A 21 -1.43 -4.62 -14.94
CA LEU A 21 -1.93 -4.63 -16.32
C LEU A 21 -1.03 -3.86 -17.29
N SER A 22 -0.35 -2.80 -16.84
CA SER A 22 0.53 -1.99 -17.69
C SER A 22 1.73 -2.75 -18.26
N THR A 23 2.05 -3.93 -17.72
CA THR A 23 3.08 -4.82 -18.27
C THR A 23 2.63 -5.57 -19.53
N SER A 24 1.32 -5.70 -19.73
CA SER A 24 0.71 -6.53 -20.78
C SER A 24 -0.13 -5.73 -21.77
N PHE A 25 -0.69 -4.59 -21.35
CA PHE A 25 -1.52 -3.71 -22.16
C PHE A 25 -0.76 -2.43 -22.52
N LYS A 26 -1.00 -1.92 -23.73
CA LYS A 26 -0.40 -0.65 -24.18
C LYS A 26 -0.97 0.55 -23.45
N GLU A 27 -2.24 0.47 -23.06
CA GLU A 27 -2.96 1.54 -22.38
C GLU A 27 -3.80 0.94 -21.26
N VAL A 28 -3.76 1.57 -20.09
CA VAL A 28 -4.60 1.22 -18.95
C VAL A 28 -5.32 2.47 -18.47
N ILE A 29 -6.66 2.45 -18.53
CA ILE A 29 -7.51 3.58 -18.15
C ILE A 29 -8.13 3.27 -16.80
N ILE A 30 -7.91 4.15 -15.82
CA ILE A 30 -8.57 4.08 -14.51
C ILE A 30 -9.76 5.03 -14.51
N ILE A 31 -10.95 4.49 -14.22
CA ILE A 31 -12.18 5.28 -14.08
C ILE A 31 -12.55 5.32 -12.60
N GLU A 32 -12.58 6.50 -11.98
CA GLU A 32 -12.98 6.70 -10.57
C GLU A 32 -14.20 7.62 -10.47
N ALA A 33 -15.11 7.31 -9.55
CA ALA A 33 -16.30 8.11 -9.31
C ALA A 33 -16.08 9.18 -8.23
N GLY A 34 -16.30 10.44 -8.59
CA GLY A 34 -16.28 11.58 -7.66
C GLY A 34 -15.18 12.58 -7.97
N GLU A 35 -14.84 13.40 -6.98
CA GLU A 35 -13.85 14.48 -7.14
C GLU A 35 -12.43 13.94 -7.29
N ARG A 36 -11.62 14.65 -8.06
CA ARG A 36 -10.20 14.37 -8.21
C ARG A 36 -9.52 14.47 -6.84
N TRP A 37 -8.81 13.42 -6.48
CA TRP A 37 -8.02 13.38 -5.26
C TRP A 37 -6.52 13.50 -5.58
N ASP A 38 -5.84 14.38 -4.85
CA ASP A 38 -4.44 14.74 -5.08
C ASP A 38 -3.44 13.75 -4.46
N GLY A 39 -3.92 12.72 -3.76
CA GLY A 39 -3.08 11.69 -3.17
C GLY A 39 -2.49 12.05 -1.80
N LYS A 40 -2.59 13.30 -1.35
CA LYS A 40 -1.86 13.79 -0.16
C LYS A 40 -2.68 13.83 1.12
N SER A 41 -4.00 13.71 1.02
CA SER A 41 -4.95 13.90 2.12
C SER A 41 -5.88 12.69 2.30
N SER A 42 -6.54 12.52 3.44
CA SER A 42 -7.61 11.53 3.56
C SER A 42 -8.73 11.82 2.55
N ARG A 43 -9.25 10.79 1.87
CA ARG A 43 -10.36 10.94 0.93
C ARG A 43 -11.67 10.36 1.44
N LYS A 44 -12.80 10.85 0.91
CA LYS A 44 -14.13 10.31 1.19
C LYS A 44 -14.15 8.79 0.96
N ARG A 45 -14.94 8.08 1.77
CA ARG A 45 -15.14 6.61 1.71
C ARG A 45 -13.91 5.77 2.06
N VAL A 46 -12.89 6.34 2.71
CA VAL A 46 -11.75 5.60 3.29
C VAL A 46 -11.58 5.96 4.77
N PRO A 47 -12.50 5.57 5.66
CA PRO A 47 -12.41 5.90 7.08
C PRO A 47 -11.14 5.32 7.75
N GLN A 48 -10.63 4.21 7.21
CA GLN A 48 -9.38 3.57 7.65
C GLN A 48 -8.11 4.38 7.28
N SER A 49 -8.23 5.51 6.57
CA SER A 49 -7.06 6.34 6.21
C SER A 49 -6.37 6.98 7.41
N ASN A 50 -7.09 7.11 8.53
CA ASN A 50 -6.59 7.66 9.78
C ASN A 50 -5.93 6.60 10.68
N HIS A 51 -5.95 5.32 10.28
CA HIS A 51 -5.31 4.24 11.03
C HIS A 51 -3.89 3.99 10.49
N PRO A 52 -2.99 3.40 11.30
CA PRO A 52 -1.70 2.93 10.81
C PRO A 52 -1.89 2.00 9.62
N HIS A 53 -1.14 2.24 8.54
CA HIS A 53 -1.13 1.36 7.39
C HIS A 53 0.13 0.51 7.43
N VAL A 54 -0.01 -0.71 7.97
CA VAL A 54 1.06 -1.70 7.98
C VAL A 54 0.98 -2.51 6.71
N LEU A 55 2.09 -2.62 5.98
CA LEU A 55 2.20 -3.58 4.89
C LEU A 55 2.69 -4.90 5.47
N LEU A 56 1.86 -5.94 5.34
CA LEU A 56 2.31 -7.29 5.64
C LEU A 56 3.42 -7.68 4.66
N LYS A 57 4.38 -8.49 5.10
CA LYS A 57 5.60 -8.75 4.33
C LYS A 57 5.36 -9.23 2.89
N GLY A 58 4.37 -10.09 2.67
CA GLY A 58 4.01 -10.53 1.31
C GLY A 58 3.47 -9.39 0.44
N GLY A 59 2.70 -8.48 1.02
CA GLY A 59 2.21 -7.29 0.31
C GLY A 59 3.33 -6.28 0.03
N GLU A 60 4.25 -6.08 0.98
CA GLU A 60 5.46 -5.27 0.78
C GLU A 60 6.28 -5.79 -0.40
N ASN A 61 6.58 -7.10 -0.43
CA ASN A 61 7.32 -7.72 -1.54
C ASN A 61 6.59 -7.57 -2.88
N ALA A 62 5.28 -7.82 -2.92
CA ALA A 62 4.49 -7.69 -4.15
C ALA A 62 4.42 -6.25 -4.66
N ILE A 63 4.37 -5.28 -3.74
CA ILE A 63 4.39 -3.84 -4.10
C ILE A 63 5.76 -3.45 -4.64
N GLU A 64 6.85 -3.95 -4.06
CA GLU A 64 8.21 -3.71 -4.54
C GLU A 64 8.44 -4.27 -5.96
N GLU A 65 7.88 -5.45 -6.27
CA GLU A 65 7.91 -6.01 -7.63
C GLU A 65 7.16 -5.14 -8.65
N LEU A 66 6.02 -4.58 -8.24
CA LEU A 66 5.21 -3.71 -9.10
C LEU A 66 5.80 -2.30 -9.24
N PHE A 67 6.38 -1.76 -8.17
CA PHE A 67 6.97 -0.42 -8.10
C PHE A 67 8.39 -0.53 -7.56
N PRO A 68 9.38 -0.77 -8.43
CA PRO A 68 10.77 -0.90 -8.00
C PRO A 68 11.22 0.31 -7.19
N ASN A 69 11.91 0.05 -6.08
CA ASN A 69 12.45 1.04 -5.12
C ASN A 69 11.41 1.73 -4.22
N ILE A 70 10.12 1.38 -4.31
CA ILE A 70 9.07 2.08 -3.54
C ILE A 70 9.26 1.98 -2.03
N THR A 71 9.80 0.87 -1.52
CA THR A 71 10.07 0.72 -0.08
C THR A 71 11.07 1.77 0.41
N ASN A 72 12.15 2.00 -0.35
CA ASN A 72 13.14 3.03 -0.02
C ASN A 72 12.53 4.43 -0.14
N GLU A 73 11.75 4.70 -1.18
CA GLU A 73 11.06 5.99 -1.32
C GLU A 73 10.13 6.28 -0.13
N LEU A 74 9.40 5.26 0.33
CA LEU A 74 8.52 5.38 1.49
C LEU A 74 9.31 5.65 2.77
N ILE A 75 10.44 4.97 2.97
CA ILE A 75 11.34 5.20 4.12
C ILE A 75 11.89 6.63 4.09
N GLU A 76 12.40 7.09 2.95
CA GLU A 76 12.89 8.46 2.76
C GLU A 76 11.80 9.52 3.01
N ALA A 77 10.55 9.20 2.68
CA ALA A 77 9.40 10.05 2.93
C ALA A 77 8.86 9.99 4.37
N GLY A 78 9.53 9.26 5.27
CA GLY A 78 9.23 9.23 6.71
C GLY A 78 8.52 7.98 7.21
N SER A 79 8.47 6.90 6.42
CA SER A 79 7.98 5.60 6.90
C SER A 79 8.94 5.00 7.93
N ILE A 80 8.38 4.27 8.90
CA ILE A 80 9.15 3.69 9.99
C ILE A 80 9.30 2.19 9.74
N ILE A 81 10.52 1.67 9.89
CA ILE A 81 10.79 0.24 9.91
C ILE A 81 10.69 -0.25 11.35
N ASN A 82 9.92 -1.31 11.59
CA ASN A 82 9.87 -1.95 12.89
C ASN A 82 10.16 -3.44 12.82
N ASN A 83 10.56 -4.00 13.96
CA ASN A 83 10.59 -5.44 14.15
C ASN A 83 9.20 -5.88 14.62
N PHE A 84 8.42 -6.47 13.72
CA PHE A 84 7.00 -6.77 13.97
C PHE A 84 6.79 -7.72 15.16
N THR A 85 7.75 -8.60 15.42
CA THR A 85 7.69 -9.58 16.54
C THR A 85 8.06 -8.97 17.89
N ARG A 86 8.82 -7.88 17.92
CA ARG A 86 9.27 -7.20 19.14
C ARG A 86 8.42 -5.98 19.46
N ASP A 87 8.16 -5.16 18.45
CA ASP A 87 7.63 -3.79 18.60
C ASP A 87 6.10 -3.75 18.60
N LEU A 88 5.44 -4.75 18.03
CA LEU A 88 3.97 -4.81 17.98
C LEU A 88 3.39 -5.59 19.17
N LYS A 89 2.44 -4.97 19.87
CA LYS A 89 1.59 -5.66 20.84
C LYS A 89 0.46 -6.39 20.12
N TRP A 90 0.56 -7.72 20.02
CA TRP A 90 -0.44 -8.55 19.35
C TRP A 90 -1.35 -9.25 20.35
N HIS A 91 -2.64 -8.94 20.31
CA HIS A 91 -3.67 -9.62 21.09
C HIS A 91 -4.59 -10.42 20.18
N GLN A 92 -4.61 -11.74 20.34
CA GLN A 92 -5.44 -12.62 19.51
C GLN A 92 -5.81 -13.87 20.30
N PHE A 93 -7.04 -14.35 20.13
CA PHE A 93 -7.60 -15.50 20.86
C PHE A 93 -7.54 -15.32 22.40
N GLY A 94 -7.81 -14.11 22.88
CA GLY A 94 -7.87 -13.81 24.32
C GLY A 94 -6.51 -13.73 25.02
N LEU A 95 -5.41 -13.77 24.28
CA LEU A 95 -4.06 -13.76 24.84
C LEU A 95 -3.18 -12.71 24.16
N TRP A 96 -2.33 -12.06 24.96
CA TRP A 96 -1.20 -11.30 24.47
C TRP A 96 -0.10 -12.25 24.02
N LYS A 97 0.44 -12.04 22.81
CA LYS A 97 1.62 -12.77 22.34
C LYS A 97 2.86 -12.21 23.02
N GLN A 98 3.78 -13.10 23.41
CA GLN A 98 5.05 -12.71 24.00
C GLN A 98 5.93 -12.07 22.93
N PRO A 99 6.48 -10.86 23.16
CA PRO A 99 7.39 -10.23 22.20
C PRO A 99 8.72 -10.98 22.16
N PHE A 100 9.32 -11.04 20.97
CA PHE A 100 10.65 -11.60 20.76
C PHE A 100 11.32 -10.92 19.56
N ILE A 101 12.65 -11.03 19.46
CA ILE A 101 13.41 -10.52 18.32
C ILE A 101 13.40 -11.59 17.22
N GLY A 102 12.47 -11.47 16.28
CA GLY A 102 12.42 -12.27 15.06
C GLY A 102 12.97 -11.51 13.85
N GLU A 103 12.88 -12.14 12.68
CA GLU A 103 13.42 -11.58 11.42
C GLU A 103 12.39 -10.76 10.62
N VAL A 104 11.14 -10.72 11.09
CA VAL A 104 10.05 -10.04 10.38
C VAL A 104 10.13 -8.54 10.65
N HIS A 105 10.68 -7.82 9.67
CA HIS A 105 10.68 -6.37 9.63
C HIS A 105 9.60 -5.89 8.66
N MET A 106 8.83 -4.87 9.07
CA MET A 106 7.76 -4.29 8.25
C MET A 106 7.88 -2.78 8.23
N ILE A 107 7.52 -2.19 7.09
CA ILE A 107 7.35 -0.74 6.98
C ILE A 107 5.96 -0.30 7.43
N GLN A 108 5.91 0.85 8.11
CA GLN A 108 4.69 1.49 8.56
C GLN A 108 4.63 2.94 8.08
N GLN A 109 3.46 3.29 7.56
CA GLN A 109 3.19 4.62 7.02
C GLN A 109 1.73 5.01 7.22
N SER A 110 1.42 6.28 7.00
CA SER A 110 0.04 6.69 6.79
C SER A 110 -0.44 6.17 5.44
N ARG A 111 -1.74 5.87 5.34
CA ARG A 111 -2.33 5.46 4.06
C ARG A 111 -2.20 6.51 2.95
N PRO A 112 -2.37 7.83 3.21
CA PRO A 112 -2.07 8.85 2.22
C PRO A 112 -0.63 8.81 1.70
N LEU A 113 0.36 8.55 2.57
CA LEU A 113 1.76 8.46 2.15
C LEU A 113 1.97 7.32 1.14
N LEU A 114 1.42 6.13 1.43
CA LEU A 114 1.47 5.02 0.47
C LEU A 114 0.75 5.36 -0.83
N GLU A 115 -0.49 5.86 -0.74
CA GLU A 115 -1.33 6.14 -1.91
C GLU A 115 -0.75 7.24 -2.82
N TRP A 116 0.00 8.19 -2.25
CA TRP A 116 0.76 9.21 -2.98
C TRP A 116 1.89 8.59 -3.81
N HIS A 117 2.66 7.67 -3.23
CA HIS A 117 3.79 7.04 -3.93
C HIS A 117 3.35 6.11 -5.07
N ILE A 118 2.21 5.43 -4.91
CA ILE A 118 1.66 4.54 -5.96
C ILE A 118 0.79 5.27 -7.00
N GLN A 119 0.66 6.60 -6.88
CA GLN A 119 -0.08 7.44 -7.86
C GLN A 119 0.83 8.02 -8.94
N LYS A 120 2.15 7.86 -8.82
CA LYS A 120 3.14 8.31 -9.81
C LYS A 120 2.95 7.65 -11.17
#